data_AF-A0A7Y2UZA6-F1
#
_entry.id   AF-A0A7Y2UZA6-F1
#
_cell.length_a   1.000
_cell.length_b   1.000
_cell.length_c   1.000
_cell.angle_alpha   90.00
_cell.angle_beta   90.00
_cell.angle_gamma   90.00
#
_symmetry.space_group_name_H-M   'P 1'
#
loop_
_entity.id
_entity.type
_entity.pdbx_description
1 polymer ?
#
loop_
_entity_poly.entity_id
_entity_poly.type
_entity_poly.pdbx_seq_one_letter_code
_entity_poly.pdbx_strand_id
1 'polypeptide(L)'
;MSQIKLDLPLNQKLTHYQTASIIRYALIEGPAILCFIITLISEQVSFLIIGWCILVYMYTIRPTKDKVLKDLRLSLEERIQLSK
;
A
#
# COMPACT_ATOMS: atom_id res chain seq x y z
N MET A 1 8.67 1.79 -35.57
CA MET A 1 8.17 2.00 -34.19
C MET A 1 7.77 0.64 -33.64
N SER A 2 8.63 0.04 -32.83
CA SER A 2 8.41 -1.29 -32.27
C SER A 2 7.21 -1.23 -31.32
N GLN A 3 6.18 -2.01 -31.64
CA GLN A 3 5.02 -2.24 -30.78
C GLN A 3 5.53 -2.93 -29.52
N ILE A 4 5.77 -2.16 -28.46
CA ILE A 4 6.13 -2.69 -27.15
C ILE A 4 4.89 -3.43 -26.66
N LYS A 5 4.86 -4.75 -26.88
CA LYS A 5 4.01 -5.69 -26.16
C LYS A 5 4.35 -5.55 -24.68
N LEU A 6 3.72 -4.60 -24.00
CA LEU A 6 3.76 -4.39 -22.56
C LEU A 6 2.82 -5.37 -21.85
N ASP A 7 2.79 -6.62 -22.32
CA ASP A 7 2.17 -7.72 -21.60
C ASP A 7 3.25 -8.29 -20.67
N LEU A 8 3.58 -7.52 -19.63
CA LEU A 8 4.40 -8.04 -18.56
C LEU A 8 3.64 -9.19 -17.90
N PRO A 9 4.29 -10.33 -17.59
CA PRO A 9 3.62 -11.44 -16.95
C PRO A 9 2.93 -10.97 -15.67
N LEU A 10 1.67 -11.40 -15.47
CA LEU A 10 0.80 -11.05 -14.34
C LEU A 10 1.55 -11.03 -12.99
N ASN A 11 2.43 -12.01 -12.77
CA ASN A 11 3.27 -12.12 -11.59
C ASN A 11 4.16 -10.88 -11.36
N GLN A 12 4.79 -10.38 -12.41
CA GLN A 12 5.68 -9.22 -12.33
C GLN A 12 4.88 -7.93 -12.03
N LYS A 13 3.69 -7.80 -12.61
CA LYS A 13 2.75 -6.69 -12.34
C LYS A 13 2.27 -6.69 -10.88
N LEU A 14 1.94 -7.87 -10.35
CA LEU A 14 1.58 -8.06 -8.94
C LEU A 14 2.76 -7.76 -8.01
N THR A 15 3.97 -8.23 -8.36
CA THR A 15 5.18 -7.99 -7.58
C THR A 15 5.48 -6.48 -7.51
N HIS A 16 5.40 -5.76 -8.62
CA HIS A 16 5.58 -4.30 -8.62
C HIS A 16 4.55 -3.58 -7.74
N TYR A 17 3.29 -4.01 -7.78
CA TYR A 17 2.24 -3.43 -6.95
C TYR A 17 2.44 -3.72 -5.46
N GLN A 18 2.86 -4.94 -5.12
CA GLN A 18 3.19 -5.33 -3.74
C GLN A 18 4.35 -4.48 -3.22
N THR A 19 5.43 -4.35 -3.99
CA THR A 19 6.58 -3.52 -3.63
C THR A 19 6.17 -2.06 -3.42
N ALA A 20 5.37 -1.49 -4.32
CA ALA A 20 4.87 -0.12 -4.17
C ALA A 20 3.99 0.04 -2.91
N SER A 21 3.18 -0.96 -2.57
CA SER A 21 2.38 -0.95 -1.34
C SER A 21 3.27 -1.01 -0.10
N ILE A 22 4.27 -1.91 -0.07
CA ILE A 22 5.22 -2.03 1.04
C ILE A 22 5.97 -0.72 1.26
N ILE A 23 6.43 -0.07 0.19
CA ILE A 23 7.12 1.24 0.27
C ILE A 23 6.19 2.32 0.85
N ARG A 24 4.91 2.35 0.42
CA ARG A 24 3.92 3.30 0.98
C ARG A 24 3.66 3.06 2.46
N TYR A 25 3.63 1.79 2.89
CA TYR A 25 3.50 1.42 4.29
C TYR A 25 4.72 1.86 5.10
N ALA A 26 5.93 1.51 4.66
CA ALA A 26 7.17 1.87 5.34
C ALA A 26 7.33 3.40 5.50
N LEU A 27 6.92 4.18 4.49
CA LEU A 27 6.95 5.64 4.55
C LEU A 27 6.01 6.23 5.61
N ILE A 28 4.90 5.55 5.92
CA ILE A 28 3.89 6.00 6.87
C ILE A 28 4.15 5.46 8.28
N GLU A 29 4.76 4.27 8.39
CA GLU A 29 5.20 3.73 9.67
C GLU A 29 6.27 4.61 10.32
N GLY A 30 7.19 5.20 9.55
CA GLY A 30 8.20 6.13 10.08
C GLY A 30 7.63 7.25 10.98
N PRO A 31 6.73 8.11 10.47
CA PRO A 31 6.10 9.15 11.28
C PRO A 31 5.15 8.60 12.36
N ALA A 32 4.53 7.42 12.16
CA ALA A 32 3.70 6.79 13.19
C ALA A 32 4.52 6.39 14.43
N ILE A 33 5.67 5.73 14.21
CA ILE A 33 6.60 5.32 15.26
C ILE A 33 7.19 6.55 15.95
N LEU A 34 7.54 7.59 15.19
CA LEU A 34 8.07 8.84 15.74
C LEU A 34 7.07 9.56 16.64
N CYS A 35 5.78 9.62 16.26
CA CYS A 35 4.73 10.17 17.14
C CYS A 35 4.60 9.36 18.44
N PHE A 36 4.70 8.03 18.36
CA PHE A 36 4.64 7.16 19.53
C PHE A 36 5.82 7.42 20.48
N ILE A 37 7.04 7.49 19.95
CA ILE A 37 8.25 7.79 20.74
C ILE A 37 8.14 9.17 21.39
N ILE A 38 7.72 10.21 20.66
CA ILE A 38 7.55 11.56 21.23
C ILE A 38 6.51 11.56 22.36
N THR A 39 5.43 10.79 22.21
CA THR A 39 4.39 10.66 23.24
C THR A 39 4.96 10.05 24.52
N LEU A 40 5.85 9.05 24.41
CA LEU A 40 6.54 8.45 25.55
C LEU A 40 7.53 9.41 26.24
N ILE A 41 8.16 10.30 25.47
CA ILE A 41 9.17 11.25 26.00
C ILE A 41 8.52 12.49 26.62
N SER A 42 7.51 13.06 25.96
CA SER A 42 6.86 14.31 26.37
C SER A 42 5.68 14.11 27.34
N GLU A 43 5.21 12.87 27.53
CA GLU A 43 3.97 12.55 28.28
C GLU A 43 2.73 13.35 27.83
N GLN A 44 2.79 13.96 26.64
CA GLN A 44 1.73 14.80 26.10
C GLN A 44 0.82 13.98 25.19
N VAL A 45 -0.45 13.88 25.61
CA VAL A 45 -1.49 13.08 24.92
C VAL A 45 -1.81 13.61 23.51
N SER A 46 -1.49 14.86 23.20
CA SER A 46 -1.73 15.47 21.89
C SER A 46 -1.07 14.71 20.73
N PHE A 47 0.14 14.17 20.94
CA PHE A 47 0.86 13.39 19.93
C PHE A 47 0.27 11.99 19.74
N LEU A 48 -0.42 11.47 20.76
CA LEU A 48 -1.14 10.19 20.71
C LEU A 48 -2.34 10.28 19.74
N ILE A 49 -3.03 11.42 19.71
CA ILE A 49 -4.14 11.68 18.78
C ILE A 49 -3.64 11.68 17.32
N ILE A 50 -2.49 12.32 17.08
CA ILE A 50 -1.86 12.36 15.74
C ILE A 50 -1.43 10.94 15.32
N GLY A 51 -0.79 10.19 16.21
CA GLY A 51 -0.44 8.79 15.98
C GLY A 51 -1.67 7.93 15.65
N TRP A 52 -2.77 8.13 16.36
CA TRP A 52 -4.04 7.44 16.10
C TRP A 52 -4.62 7.78 14.72
N CYS A 53 -4.61 9.04 14.32
CA CYS A 53 -5.00 9.45 12.97
C CYS A 53 -4.15 8.76 11.89
N ILE A 54 -2.85 8.61 12.12
CA ILE A 54 -1.94 7.92 11.19
C ILE A 54 -2.27 6.42 11.12
N LEU A 55 -2.58 5.78 12.26
CA LEU A 55 -3.01 4.36 12.28
C LEU A 55 -4.32 4.14 11.52
N VAL A 56 -5.31 5.03 11.70
CA VAL A 56 -6.59 4.97 10.95
C VAL A 56 -6.34 5.21 9.46
N TYR A 57 -5.46 6.15 9.11
CA TYR A 57 -5.06 6.39 7.73
C TYR A 57 -4.39 5.15 7.11
N MET A 58 -3.51 4.49 7.86
CA MET A 58 -2.82 3.25 7.46
C MET A 58 -3.81 2.11 7.19
N TYR A 59 -4.92 2.03 7.93
CA TYR A 59 -6.01 1.09 7.65
C TYR A 59 -6.68 1.36 6.30
N THR A 60 -6.84 2.63 5.92
CA THR A 60 -7.46 3.05 4.65
C THR A 60 -6.56 2.76 3.44
N ILE A 61 -5.25 2.75 3.65
CA ILE A 61 -4.25 2.49 2.60
C ILE A 61 -4.15 1.00 2.27
N ARG A 62 -4.79 0.13 3.06
CA ARG A 62 -4.82 -1.31 2.83
C ARG A 62 -5.15 -1.65 1.38
N PRO A 63 -4.17 -2.19 0.61
CA PRO A 63 -4.39 -2.55 -0.77
C PRO A 63 -5.36 -3.73 -0.76
N THR A 64 -6.64 -3.42 -1.00
CA THR A 64 -7.67 -4.44 -1.16
C THR A 64 -7.58 -4.98 -2.58
N LYS A 65 -7.82 -6.28 -2.75
CA LYS A 65 -7.75 -6.96 -4.06
C LYS A 65 -8.51 -6.19 -5.15
N ASP A 66 -9.64 -5.58 -4.81
CA ASP A 66 -10.42 -4.69 -5.67
C ASP A 66 -9.68 -3.45 -6.19
N LYS A 67 -8.84 -2.81 -5.35
CA LYS A 67 -8.04 -1.65 -5.78
C LYS A 67 -6.96 -2.09 -6.75
N VAL A 68 -6.27 -3.20 -6.51
CA VAL A 68 -5.29 -3.80 -7.44
C VAL A 68 -5.97 -4.09 -8.79
N LEU A 69 -7.15 -4.72 -8.74
CA LEU A 69 -7.94 -5.09 -9.91
C LEU A 69 -8.41 -3.88 -10.73
N LYS A 70 -8.64 -2.74 -10.09
CA LYS A 70 -9.12 -1.49 -10.70
C LYS A 70 -7.98 -0.60 -11.20
N ASP A 71 -6.89 -0.49 -10.44
CA ASP A 71 -5.71 0.32 -10.79
C ASP A 71 -4.91 -0.30 -11.94
N LEU A 72 -4.81 -1.63 -11.94
CA LEU A 72 -3.92 -2.33 -12.86
C LEU A 72 -4.53 -2.61 -14.24
N ARG A 73 -5.80 -2.20 -14.47
CA ARG A 73 -6.60 -2.55 -15.66
C ARG A 73 -6.40 -4.02 -16.04
N LEU A 74 -6.43 -4.90 -15.03
CA LEU A 74 -6.26 -6.34 -15.24
C LEU A 74 -7.36 -6.82 -16.18
N SER A 75 -6.95 -7.34 -17.35
CA SER A 75 -7.86 -7.94 -18.32
C SER A 75 -8.63 -9.09 -17.67
N LEU A 76 -9.83 -9.38 -18.16
CA LEU A 76 -10.72 -10.43 -17.63
C LEU A 76 -9.99 -11.79 -17.53
N GLU A 77 -9.04 -12.03 -18.44
CA GLU A 77 -8.21 -13.24 -18.56
C GLU A 77 -7.23 -13.42 -17.38
N GLU A 78 -6.63 -12.33 -16.89
CA GLU A 78 -5.71 -12.37 -15.74
C GLU A 78 -6.46 -12.59 -14.42
N ARG A 79 -7.72 -12.14 -14.33
CA ARG A 79 -8.58 -12.37 -13.17
C ARG A 79 -9.00 -13.83 -13.03
N ILE A 80 -9.20 -14.52 -14.15
CA ILE A 80 -9.57 -15.94 -14.18
C ILE A 80 -8.38 -16.82 -13.76
N GLN A 81 -7.15 -16.48 -14.16
CA GLN A 81 -5.93 -17.17 -13.71
C GLN A 81 -5.66 -17.05 -12.21
N LEU A 82 -6.04 -15.93 -11.58
CA LEU A 82 -5.93 -15.75 -10.12
C LEU A 82 -6.95 -16.56 -9.31
N SER A 83 -8.01 -17.08 -9.96
CA SER A 83 -9.07 -17.86 -9.31
C SER A 83 -8.95 -19.38 -9.53
N LYS A 84 -7.93 -19.84 -10.25
CA LYS A 84 -7.65 -21.24 -10.54
C LYS A 84 -6.46 -21.73 -9.72
#